data_AF-A0A7V4Y327-F1
#
_entry.id   AF-A0A7V4Y327-F1
#
_cell.length_a   1.000
_cell.length_b   1.000
_cell.length_c   1.000
_cell.angle_alpha   90.00
_cell.angle_beta   90.00
_cell.angle_gamma   90.00
#
_symmetry.space_group_name_H-M   'P 1'
#
loop_
_entity.id
_entity.type
_entity.pdbx_description
1 polymer ?
#
loop_
_entity_poly.entity_id
_entity_poly.type
_entity_poly.pdbx_seq_one_letter_code
_entity_poly.pdbx_strand_id
1 'polypeptide(L)'
;MKQYVKRIVRKSISKLVGVEDLPNLLERLKQLTETFDTLNSRRILNEIVSTNQGVQQLLSHAHRRQAQGQDALGRLLESGFRCFSQNDEDGVLLHIFSVLGTTNKKTVEICAGDGVECNSANLIINHGWRGLLFDGDEQNIAKGKEFYARCRDTFFYPPVLCHAWITAENVNDLVAGGGFAGDIDLFSLDMDGMDFWIWKALTCIRPRVVVLEFNARWGPYASVATPYQPDFRPDWDRHPWFCGGASLGAFVKLGRERGYRLVGTHRGGVNAIFLRSDTGVDLFPEVTPVECFQRIPILSTWGPEWIPKREERPEWHEVVEI
;
A
#
# COMPACT_ATOMS: atom_id res chain seq x y z
N MET A 1 26.96 3.78 20.67
CA MET A 1 26.40 3.30 19.39
C MET A 1 27.35 3.50 18.20
N LYS A 2 27.77 4.73 17.86
CA LYS A 2 28.66 5.03 16.71
C LYS A 2 30.03 4.31 16.75
N GLN A 3 30.65 4.20 17.94
CA GLN A 3 31.90 3.44 18.12
C GLN A 3 31.70 1.92 17.98
N TYR A 4 30.53 1.42 18.38
CA TYR A 4 30.18 0.00 18.29
C TYR A 4 29.97 -0.43 16.83
N VAL A 5 29.23 0.37 16.05
CA VAL A 5 29.05 0.18 14.61
C VAL A 5 30.39 0.26 13.87
N LYS A 6 31.24 1.25 14.19
CA LYS A 6 32.62 1.33 13.64
C LYS A 6 33.42 0.05 13.92
N ARG A 7 33.28 -0.55 15.11
CA ARG A 7 33.99 -1.78 15.48
C ARG A 7 33.49 -3.00 14.69
N ILE A 8 32.18 -3.09 14.46
CA ILE A 8 31.57 -4.18 13.67
C ILE A 8 31.97 -4.08 12.20
N VAL A 9 31.88 -2.89 11.61
CA VAL A 9 32.27 -2.64 10.22
C VAL A 9 33.76 -2.95 10.02
N ARG A 10 34.62 -2.47 10.92
CA ARG A 10 36.07 -2.73 10.86
C ARG A 10 36.41 -4.22 10.94
N LYS A 11 35.73 -4.97 11.83
CA LYS A 11 35.92 -6.43 11.99
C LYS A 11 35.40 -7.24 10.81
N SER A 12 34.39 -6.73 10.11
CA SER A 12 33.80 -7.39 8.94
C SER A 12 34.65 -7.15 7.69
N ILE A 13 35.13 -5.92 7.50
CA ILE A 13 36.02 -5.55 6.39
C ILE A 13 37.40 -6.24 6.53
N SER A 14 37.96 -6.32 7.75
CA SER A 14 39.25 -6.99 7.97
C SER A 14 39.26 -8.47 7.58
N LYS A 15 38.08 -9.12 7.58
CA LYS A 15 37.92 -10.52 7.13
C LYS A 15 37.92 -10.66 5.60
N LEU A 16 37.55 -9.59 4.88
CA LEU A 16 37.42 -9.58 3.43
C LEU A 16 38.73 -9.24 2.71
N VAL A 17 39.55 -8.36 3.28
CA VAL A 17 40.71 -7.76 2.58
C VAL A 17 42.04 -7.96 3.33
N GLY A 18 42.04 -8.64 4.48
CA GLY A 18 43.21 -8.76 5.34
C GLY A 18 43.45 -7.52 6.21
N VAL A 19 44.23 -7.67 7.28
CA VAL A 19 44.47 -6.59 8.27
C VAL A 19 45.45 -5.53 7.73
N GLU A 20 46.33 -5.92 6.81
CA GLU A 20 47.39 -5.06 6.24
C GLU A 20 46.82 -3.99 5.28
N ASP A 21 45.78 -4.33 4.50
CA ASP A 21 45.14 -3.40 3.55
C ASP A 21 44.01 -2.56 4.15
N LEU A 22 43.60 -2.87 5.39
CA LEU A 22 42.50 -2.21 6.09
C LEU A 22 42.71 -0.69 6.29
N PRO A 23 43.91 -0.18 6.65
CA PRO A 23 44.13 1.26 6.79
C PRO A 23 43.94 2.01 5.47
N ASN A 24 44.43 1.44 4.37
CA ASN A 24 44.36 2.05 3.04
C ASN A 24 42.92 2.08 2.51
N LEU A 25 42.15 1.00 2.72
CA LEU A 25 40.73 0.97 2.35
C LEU A 25 39.87 1.91 3.20
N LEU A 26 40.13 2.02 4.51
CA LEU A 26 39.44 2.97 5.39
C LEU A 26 39.73 4.42 4.98
N GLU A 27 40.96 4.72 4.58
CA GLU A 27 41.33 6.04 4.09
C GLU A 27 40.67 6.34 2.74
N ARG A 28 40.62 5.36 1.82
CA ARG A 28 39.87 5.50 0.56
C ARG A 28 38.37 5.68 0.78
N LEU A 29 37.76 4.96 1.71
CA LEU A 29 36.35 5.14 2.08
C LEU A 29 36.11 6.52 2.68
N LYS A 30 36.99 6.97 3.58
CA LYS A 30 36.92 8.30 4.17
C LYS A 30 37.06 9.38 3.09
N GLN A 31 38.04 9.26 2.19
CA GLN A 31 38.19 10.13 1.03
C GLN A 31 36.96 10.09 0.12
N LEU A 32 36.40 8.92 -0.18
CA LEU A 32 35.12 8.79 -0.91
C LEU A 32 33.98 9.53 -0.21
N THR A 33 33.90 9.43 1.12
CA THR A 33 32.86 10.09 1.93
C THR A 33 33.06 11.61 1.98
N GLU A 34 34.32 12.07 1.97
CA GLU A 34 34.70 13.49 1.93
C GLU A 34 34.59 14.08 0.50
N THR A 35 34.76 13.24 -0.53
CA THR A 35 34.64 13.62 -1.95
C THR A 35 33.18 13.60 -2.41
N PHE A 36 32.33 12.75 -1.80
CA PHE A 36 30.86 12.86 -1.87
C PHE A 36 30.40 14.05 -1.02
N ASP A 37 30.66 15.26 -1.52
CA ASP A 37 30.18 16.50 -0.92
C ASP A 37 28.66 16.41 -0.69
N THR A 38 28.23 16.82 0.50
CA THR A 38 26.81 16.93 0.88
C THR A 38 26.02 17.80 -0.10
N LEU A 39 26.64 18.82 -0.71
CA LEU A 39 26.01 19.65 -1.75
C LEU A 39 25.77 18.87 -3.05
N ASN A 40 26.77 18.11 -3.49
CA ASN A 40 26.64 17.23 -4.66
C ASN A 40 25.60 16.13 -4.41
N SER A 41 25.59 15.56 -3.21
CA SER A 41 24.60 14.55 -2.80
C SER A 41 23.18 15.11 -2.80
N ARG A 42 22.97 16.31 -2.23
CA ARG A 42 21.66 17.00 -2.26
C ARG A 42 21.23 17.34 -3.68
N ARG A 43 22.17 17.80 -4.53
CA ARG A 43 21.89 18.10 -5.93
C ARG A 43 21.46 16.85 -6.70
N ILE A 44 22.22 15.76 -6.58
CA ILE A 44 21.88 14.47 -7.22
C ILE A 44 20.52 13.98 -6.74
N LEU A 45 20.24 14.03 -5.44
CA LEU A 45 18.93 13.66 -4.89
C LEU A 45 17.81 14.53 -5.48
N ASN A 46 17.99 15.86 -5.58
CA ASN A 46 17.00 16.74 -6.20
C ASN A 46 16.80 16.42 -7.69
N GLU A 47 17.88 16.11 -8.42
CA GLU A 47 17.83 15.72 -9.83
C GLU A 47 17.09 14.38 -10.01
N ILE A 48 17.29 13.40 -9.11
CA ILE A 48 16.57 12.12 -9.11
C ILE A 48 15.08 12.34 -8.82
N VAL A 49 14.74 13.11 -7.78
CA VAL A 49 13.34 13.40 -7.41
C VAL A 49 12.62 14.13 -8.55
N SER A 50 13.22 15.19 -9.10
CA SER A 50 12.61 15.94 -10.22
C SER A 50 12.48 15.09 -11.49
N THR A 51 13.45 14.22 -11.77
CA THR A 51 13.36 13.27 -12.90
C THR A 51 12.24 12.27 -12.68
N ASN A 52 12.11 11.71 -11.47
CA ASN A 52 11.04 10.78 -11.13
C ASN A 52 9.65 11.44 -11.30
N GLN A 53 9.46 12.64 -10.76
CA GLN A 53 8.23 13.41 -10.95
C GLN A 53 7.94 13.65 -12.44
N GLY A 54 8.95 14.07 -13.22
CA GLY A 54 8.82 14.28 -14.66
C GLY A 54 8.40 13.01 -15.42
N VAL A 55 9.01 11.86 -15.10
CA VAL A 55 8.66 10.57 -15.69
C VAL A 55 7.22 10.18 -15.34
N GLN A 56 6.80 10.34 -14.09
CA GLN A 56 5.43 10.04 -13.69
C GLN A 56 4.40 10.95 -14.39
N GLN A 57 4.71 12.23 -14.61
CA GLN A 57 3.85 13.11 -15.41
C GLN A 57 3.74 12.63 -16.87
N LEU A 58 4.85 12.22 -17.49
CA LEU A 58 4.87 11.66 -18.84
C LEU A 58 4.06 10.36 -18.93
N LEU A 59 4.23 9.44 -17.96
CA LEU A 59 3.44 8.22 -17.84
C LEU A 59 1.95 8.54 -17.71
N SER A 60 1.58 9.54 -16.89
CA SER A 60 0.20 9.99 -16.76
C SER A 60 -0.40 10.47 -18.08
N HIS A 61 0.37 11.21 -18.88
CA HIS A 61 -0.06 11.60 -20.23
C HIS A 61 -0.18 10.41 -21.18
N ALA A 62 0.72 9.43 -21.09
CA ALA A 62 0.68 8.21 -21.89
C ALA A 62 -0.56 7.36 -21.56
N HIS A 63 -0.84 7.12 -20.27
CA HIS A 63 -2.03 6.39 -19.82
C HIS A 63 -3.33 7.03 -20.31
N ARG A 64 -3.44 8.37 -20.26
CA ARG A 64 -4.59 9.11 -20.80
C ARG A 64 -4.81 8.86 -22.29
N ARG A 65 -3.73 8.81 -23.08
CA ARG A 65 -3.81 8.53 -24.52
C ARG A 65 -4.18 7.08 -24.81
N GLN A 66 -3.68 6.15 -23.99
CA GLN A 66 -3.95 4.72 -24.09
C GLN A 66 -5.25 4.28 -23.40
N ALA A 67 -6.04 5.23 -22.89
CA ALA A 67 -7.27 4.97 -22.15
C ALA A 67 -8.31 4.19 -22.99
N GLN A 68 -8.24 4.27 -24.32
CA GLN A 68 -9.14 3.58 -25.24
C GLN A 68 -8.55 2.23 -25.69
N GLY A 69 -9.27 1.13 -25.44
CA GLY A 69 -8.86 -0.23 -25.79
C GLY A 69 -9.70 -1.29 -25.06
N GLN A 70 -9.69 -2.55 -25.52
CA GLN A 70 -10.59 -3.60 -25.03
C GLN A 70 -10.12 -4.30 -23.74
N ASP A 71 -8.83 -4.26 -23.37
CA ASP A 71 -8.31 -4.97 -22.19
C ASP A 71 -7.91 -4.03 -21.05
N ALA A 72 -8.90 -3.55 -20.29
CA ALA A 72 -8.65 -2.71 -19.12
C ALA A 72 -7.88 -3.44 -18.01
N LEU A 73 -8.21 -4.70 -17.75
CA LEU A 73 -7.55 -5.50 -16.72
C LEU A 73 -6.08 -5.77 -17.07
N GLY A 74 -5.77 -6.09 -18.33
CA GLY A 74 -4.38 -6.22 -18.79
C GLY A 74 -3.57 -4.94 -18.58
N ARG A 75 -4.12 -3.79 -18.97
CA ARG A 75 -3.46 -2.49 -18.76
C ARG A 75 -3.22 -2.18 -17.28
N LEU A 76 -4.17 -2.51 -16.40
CA LEU A 76 -4.02 -2.34 -14.97
C LEU A 76 -2.83 -3.16 -14.44
N LEU A 77 -2.73 -4.44 -14.81
CA LEU A 77 -1.66 -5.34 -14.39
C LEU A 77 -0.28 -4.96 -14.95
N GLU A 78 -0.24 -4.32 -16.13
CA GLU A 78 1.00 -3.85 -16.77
C GLU A 78 1.46 -2.47 -16.28
N SER A 79 0.60 -1.74 -15.56
CA SER A 79 0.89 -0.37 -15.13
C SER A 79 1.73 -0.26 -13.85
N GLY A 80 1.98 -1.38 -13.18
CA GLY A 80 2.65 -1.43 -11.90
C GLY A 80 4.10 -0.94 -11.91
N PHE A 81 4.43 -0.08 -10.95
CA PHE A 81 5.80 0.24 -10.54
C PHE A 81 5.79 0.64 -9.07
N ARG A 82 6.97 0.69 -8.45
CA ARG A 82 7.14 1.03 -7.04
C ARG A 82 8.00 2.27 -6.88
N CYS A 83 7.54 3.21 -6.06
CA CYS A 83 8.28 4.38 -5.59
C CYS A 83 8.31 4.41 -4.05
N PHE A 84 7.15 4.25 -3.44
CA PHE A 84 6.87 4.26 -2.00
C PHE A 84 5.93 3.11 -1.58
N SER A 85 5.04 2.60 -2.44
CA SER A 85 4.19 1.45 -2.09
C SER A 85 5.03 0.21 -1.74
N GLN A 86 4.45 -0.77 -1.04
CA GLN A 86 5.13 -2.03 -0.73
C GLN A 86 5.34 -2.88 -1.98
N ASN A 87 4.33 -2.97 -2.86
CA ASN A 87 4.40 -3.67 -4.13
C ASN A 87 4.36 -2.66 -5.28
N ASP A 88 3.51 -2.86 -6.29
CA ASP A 88 3.44 -2.04 -7.50
C ASP A 88 2.23 -1.08 -7.54
N GLU A 89 1.58 -0.85 -6.39
CA GLU A 89 0.38 -0.04 -6.26
C GLU A 89 0.59 1.42 -6.70
N ASP A 90 1.79 2.00 -6.56
CA ASP A 90 2.06 3.36 -7.02
C ASP A 90 1.78 3.55 -8.51
N GLY A 91 2.20 2.58 -9.32
CA GLY A 91 1.96 2.61 -10.76
C GLY A 91 0.52 2.33 -11.13
N VAL A 92 -0.10 1.40 -10.41
CA VAL A 92 -1.51 1.06 -10.60
C VAL A 92 -2.42 2.25 -10.26
N LEU A 93 -2.19 2.91 -9.12
CA LEU A 93 -2.92 4.11 -8.72
C LEU A 93 -2.62 5.30 -9.64
N LEU A 94 -1.37 5.47 -10.07
CA LEU A 94 -1.04 6.49 -11.07
C LEU A 94 -1.82 6.26 -12.37
N HIS A 95 -1.90 5.01 -12.84
CA HIS A 95 -2.66 4.66 -14.03
C HIS A 95 -4.15 4.97 -13.88
N ILE A 96 -4.77 4.50 -12.79
CA ILE A 96 -6.19 4.73 -12.51
C ILE A 96 -6.48 6.23 -12.49
N PHE A 97 -5.78 7.02 -11.68
CA PHE A 97 -6.06 8.45 -11.57
C PHE A 97 -5.64 9.27 -12.77
N SER A 98 -4.72 8.77 -13.60
CA SER A 98 -4.39 9.39 -14.89
C SER A 98 -5.55 9.25 -15.86
N VAL A 99 -6.12 8.06 -15.98
CA VAL A 99 -7.22 7.75 -16.90
C VAL A 99 -8.56 8.31 -16.38
N LEU A 100 -8.82 8.15 -15.09
CA LEU A 100 -10.06 8.53 -14.44
C LEU A 100 -10.15 10.02 -14.08
N GLY A 101 -9.00 10.68 -13.93
CA GLY A 101 -8.91 12.01 -13.34
C GLY A 101 -9.11 12.02 -11.82
N THR A 102 -8.86 13.19 -11.22
CA THR A 102 -9.04 13.44 -9.78
C THR A 102 -10.11 14.50 -9.56
N THR A 103 -10.73 14.50 -8.38
CA THR A 103 -11.73 15.50 -7.99
C THR A 103 -11.20 16.45 -6.93
N ASN A 104 -10.62 15.91 -5.85
CA ASN A 104 -10.19 16.69 -4.70
C ASN A 104 -8.83 16.26 -4.14
N LYS A 105 -8.22 15.21 -4.69
CA LYS A 105 -6.93 14.65 -4.31
C LYS A 105 -6.84 14.38 -2.80
N LYS A 106 -7.95 13.96 -2.19
CA LYS A 106 -8.00 13.52 -0.81
C LYS A 106 -7.85 12.01 -0.75
N THR A 107 -6.97 11.55 0.11
CA THR A 107 -6.76 10.13 0.41
C THR A 107 -6.83 9.87 1.91
N VAL A 108 -7.47 8.77 2.27
CA VAL A 108 -7.42 8.20 3.62
C VAL A 108 -6.74 6.84 3.51
N GLU A 109 -5.74 6.57 4.35
CA GLU A 109 -5.12 5.25 4.45
C GLU A 109 -5.08 4.80 5.91
N ILE A 110 -5.57 3.59 6.15
CA ILE A 110 -5.60 2.96 7.47
C ILE A 110 -4.54 1.87 7.50
N CYS A 111 -3.74 1.85 8.57
CA CYS A 111 -2.54 1.01 8.73
C CYS A 111 -1.46 1.35 7.68
N ALA A 112 -1.17 2.65 7.56
CA ALA A 112 -0.20 3.21 6.63
C ALA A 112 1.27 3.03 7.08
N GLY A 113 1.54 2.31 8.17
CA GLY A 113 2.87 2.20 8.75
C GLY A 113 3.42 3.57 9.13
N ASP A 114 4.66 3.85 8.72
CA ASP A 114 5.27 5.17 8.91
C ASP A 114 4.77 6.23 7.90
N GLY A 115 3.84 5.88 7.02
CA GLY A 115 3.31 6.74 5.98
C GLY A 115 4.32 7.07 4.89
N VAL A 116 5.51 6.46 4.89
CA VAL A 116 6.54 6.59 3.84
C VAL A 116 6.49 5.38 2.93
N GLU A 117 6.38 4.17 3.49
CA GLU A 117 6.07 2.95 2.75
C GLU A 117 4.57 2.65 2.82
N CYS A 118 3.77 3.25 1.92
CA CYS A 118 2.31 3.02 1.86
C CYS A 118 1.74 3.41 0.48
N ASN A 119 0.50 3.02 0.19
CA ASN A 119 -0.11 3.20 -1.15
C ASN A 119 -0.38 4.68 -1.49
N SER A 120 -0.53 5.54 -0.48
CA SER A 120 -0.81 6.96 -0.67
C SER A 120 0.43 7.86 -0.74
N ALA A 121 1.60 7.39 -0.28
CA ALA A 121 2.81 8.21 -0.16
C ALA A 121 3.24 8.82 -1.51
N ASN A 122 3.24 8.05 -2.60
CA ASN A 122 3.60 8.58 -3.92
C ASN A 122 2.62 9.67 -4.39
N LEU A 123 1.33 9.50 -4.15
CA LEU A 123 0.32 10.50 -4.50
C LEU A 123 0.50 11.78 -3.67
N ILE A 124 0.80 11.64 -2.38
CA ILE A 124 1.03 12.77 -1.47
C ILE A 124 2.30 13.53 -1.87
N ILE A 125 3.43 12.82 -1.99
CA ILE A 125 4.75 13.42 -2.20
C ILE A 125 4.91 13.93 -3.63
N ASN A 126 4.56 13.14 -4.64
CA ASN A 126 4.86 13.47 -6.03
C ASN A 126 3.68 14.11 -6.79
N HIS A 127 2.45 14.01 -6.28
CA HIS A 127 1.25 14.49 -6.98
C HIS A 127 0.41 15.50 -6.18
N GLY A 128 0.89 15.89 -5.00
CA GLY A 128 0.32 16.95 -4.16
C GLY A 128 -1.05 16.59 -3.57
N TRP A 129 -1.24 15.33 -3.18
CA TRP A 129 -2.46 14.88 -2.52
C TRP A 129 -2.48 15.21 -1.03
N ARG A 130 -3.68 15.40 -0.49
CA ARG A 130 -3.91 15.57 0.96
C ARG A 130 -4.19 14.21 1.57
N GLY A 131 -3.28 13.75 2.43
CA GLY A 131 -3.39 12.47 3.13
C GLY A 131 -3.86 12.59 4.58
N LEU A 132 -4.73 11.68 4.98
CA LEU A 132 -4.99 11.31 6.37
C LEU A 132 -4.57 9.86 6.55
N LEU A 133 -3.50 9.65 7.32
CA LEU A 133 -2.82 8.37 7.47
C LEU A 133 -2.92 7.91 8.92
N PHE A 134 -3.37 6.69 9.13
CA PHE A 134 -3.47 6.08 10.46
C PHE A 134 -2.54 4.91 10.62
N ASP A 135 -2.03 4.71 11.83
CA ASP A 135 -1.32 3.49 12.21
C ASP A 135 -1.52 3.19 13.70
N GLY A 136 -1.50 1.90 14.05
CA GLY A 136 -1.65 1.42 15.42
C GLY A 136 -0.35 1.52 16.24
N ASP A 137 0.81 1.70 15.61
CA ASP A 137 2.09 1.87 16.29
C ASP A 137 2.50 3.35 16.35
N GLU A 138 2.59 3.90 17.56
CA GLU A 138 3.03 5.27 17.80
C GLU A 138 4.45 5.55 17.26
N GLN A 139 5.34 4.55 17.22
CA GLN A 139 6.69 4.70 16.67
C GLN A 139 6.67 4.94 15.17
N ASN A 140 5.76 4.29 14.44
CA ASN A 140 5.58 4.50 13.02
C ASN A 140 5.11 5.93 12.75
N ILE A 141 4.11 6.40 13.50
CA ILE A 141 3.62 7.77 13.42
C ILE A 141 4.72 8.79 13.72
N ALA A 142 5.58 8.53 14.71
CA ALA A 142 6.72 9.40 15.02
C ALA A 142 7.73 9.49 13.86
N LYS A 143 8.08 8.34 13.25
CA LYS A 143 8.99 8.29 12.08
C LYS A 143 8.41 9.06 10.89
N GLY A 144 7.13 8.85 10.59
CA GLY A 144 6.46 9.55 9.50
C GLY A 144 6.43 11.05 9.69
N LYS A 145 6.10 11.53 10.90
CA LYS A 145 6.17 12.96 11.24
C LYS A 145 7.57 13.54 11.05
N GLU A 146 8.62 12.81 11.44
CA GLU A 146 10.01 13.25 11.22
C GLU A 146 10.35 13.31 9.71
N PHE A 147 9.92 12.33 8.93
CA PHE A 147 10.12 12.30 7.48
C PHE A 147 9.44 13.49 6.80
N TYR A 148 8.12 13.66 7.01
CA TYR A 148 7.34 14.70 6.35
C TYR A 148 7.70 16.12 6.79
N ALA A 149 8.24 16.30 8.01
CA ALA A 149 8.81 17.58 8.44
C ALA A 149 10.05 18.01 7.64
N ARG A 150 10.75 17.05 7.00
CA ARG A 150 11.94 17.29 6.17
C ARG A 150 11.66 17.16 4.67
N CYS A 151 10.49 16.64 4.30
CA CYS A 151 10.08 16.47 2.91
C CYS A 151 9.68 17.82 2.30
N ARG A 152 10.40 18.24 1.25
CA ARG A 152 10.19 19.54 0.60
C ARG A 152 8.86 19.59 -0.16
N ASP A 153 8.50 18.49 -0.80
CA ASP A 153 7.31 18.41 -1.66
C ASP A 153 6.00 18.48 -0.87
N THR A 154 6.04 18.11 0.41
CA THR A 154 4.89 18.19 1.33
C THR A 154 4.99 19.34 2.33
N PHE A 155 5.99 20.22 2.23
CA PHE A 155 6.28 21.23 3.27
C PHE A 155 5.08 22.13 3.60
N PHE A 156 4.34 22.57 2.56
CA PHE A 156 3.17 23.44 2.75
C PHE A 156 1.92 22.68 3.18
N TYR A 157 1.81 21.40 2.82
CA TYR A 157 0.64 20.57 3.06
C TYR A 157 1.07 19.15 3.44
N PRO A 158 1.65 18.95 4.64
CA PRO A 158 2.04 17.63 5.09
C PRO A 158 0.79 16.77 5.31
N PRO A 159 0.89 15.44 5.15
CA PRO A 159 -0.21 14.55 5.53
C PRO A 159 -0.44 14.62 7.04
N VAL A 160 -1.67 14.34 7.45
CA VAL A 160 -2.04 14.18 8.85
C VAL A 160 -1.76 12.73 9.24
N LEU A 161 -0.80 12.51 10.14
CA LEU A 161 -0.51 11.19 10.71
C LEU A 161 -1.10 11.04 12.11
N CYS A 162 -1.97 10.04 12.27
CA CYS A 162 -2.74 9.79 13.48
C CYS A 162 -2.43 8.40 14.05
N HIS A 163 -1.99 8.36 15.31
CA HIS A 163 -1.91 7.11 16.06
C HIS A 163 -3.31 6.74 16.56
N ALA A 164 -3.81 5.57 16.16
CA ALA A 164 -5.08 5.05 16.63
C ALA A 164 -5.19 3.53 16.43
N TRP A 165 -5.75 2.84 17.43
CA TRP A 165 -6.26 1.49 17.24
C TRP A 165 -7.67 1.56 16.66
N ILE A 166 -7.83 1.15 15.40
CA ILE A 166 -9.06 1.35 14.63
C ILE A 166 -10.00 0.16 14.79
N THR A 167 -11.28 0.46 15.05
CA THR A 167 -12.35 -0.50 15.22
C THR A 167 -13.58 -0.07 14.41
N ALA A 168 -14.53 -0.98 14.19
CA ALA A 168 -15.77 -0.67 13.48
C ALA A 168 -16.57 0.45 14.19
N GLU A 169 -16.46 0.55 15.51
CA GLU A 169 -17.17 1.54 16.32
C GLU A 169 -16.57 2.95 16.19
N ASN A 170 -15.24 3.06 16.02
CA ASN A 170 -14.55 4.36 16.09
C ASN A 170 -14.12 4.92 14.73
N VAL A 171 -14.10 4.10 13.67
CA VAL A 171 -13.49 4.50 12.37
C VAL A 171 -14.10 5.77 11.79
N ASN A 172 -15.42 5.95 11.92
CA ASN A 172 -16.11 7.14 11.38
C ASN A 172 -15.69 8.41 12.10
N ASP A 173 -15.62 8.37 13.43
CA ASP A 173 -15.25 9.52 14.25
C ASP A 173 -13.79 9.90 14.05
N LEU A 174 -12.90 8.91 13.89
CA LEU A 174 -11.50 9.14 13.58
C LEU A 174 -11.31 9.82 12.23
N VAL A 175 -11.95 9.30 11.17
CA VAL A 175 -11.84 9.87 9.81
C VAL A 175 -12.46 11.27 9.74
N ALA A 176 -13.65 11.45 10.32
CA ALA A 176 -14.31 12.75 10.37
C ALA A 176 -13.52 13.78 11.21
N GLY A 177 -12.97 13.35 12.34
CA GLY A 177 -12.10 14.16 13.21
C GLY A 177 -10.80 14.62 12.52
N GLY A 178 -10.31 13.85 11.55
CA GLY A 178 -9.21 14.25 10.66
C GLY A 178 -9.59 15.26 9.58
N GLY A 179 -10.86 15.68 9.50
CA GLY A 179 -11.36 16.62 8.50
C GLY A 179 -11.74 16.00 7.15
N PHE A 180 -11.94 14.68 7.12
CA PHE A 180 -12.32 13.93 5.93
C PHE A 180 -13.77 13.44 6.06
N ALA A 181 -14.62 13.90 5.15
CA ALA A 181 -16.02 13.50 5.06
C ALA A 181 -16.51 13.68 3.62
N GLY A 182 -17.55 12.93 3.24
CA GLY A 182 -18.13 12.97 1.91
C GLY A 182 -17.23 12.37 0.84
N ASP A 183 -17.31 12.91 -0.38
CA ASP A 183 -16.55 12.39 -1.51
C ASP A 183 -15.03 12.60 -1.34
N ILE A 184 -14.25 11.54 -1.55
CA ILE A 184 -12.79 11.58 -1.63
C ILE A 184 -12.32 10.77 -2.85
N ASP A 185 -11.07 10.95 -3.28
CA ASP A 185 -10.57 10.23 -4.46
C ASP A 185 -10.11 8.81 -4.11
N LEU A 186 -9.40 8.61 -2.98
CA LEU A 186 -8.81 7.31 -2.61
C LEU A 186 -9.07 6.94 -1.15
N PHE A 187 -9.39 5.67 -0.91
CA PHE A 187 -9.29 5.01 0.39
C PHE A 187 -8.46 3.74 0.27
N SER A 188 -7.46 3.54 1.12
CA SER A 188 -6.63 2.34 1.20
C SER A 188 -6.76 1.75 2.60
N LEU A 189 -6.92 0.42 2.69
CA LEU A 189 -7.08 -0.30 3.94
C LEU A 189 -6.35 -1.64 3.86
N ASP A 190 -5.39 -1.81 4.75
CA ASP A 190 -4.55 -2.99 4.85
C ASP A 190 -4.13 -3.18 6.32
N MET A 191 -4.95 -3.88 7.10
CA MET A 191 -4.75 -4.07 8.55
C MET A 191 -4.56 -5.53 8.95
N ASP A 192 -4.24 -6.40 7.99
CA ASP A 192 -3.96 -7.83 8.19
C ASP A 192 -5.10 -8.58 8.94
N GLY A 193 -6.37 -8.18 8.82
CA GLY A 193 -7.41 -8.80 9.63
C GLY A 193 -8.83 -8.24 9.54
N MET A 194 -9.09 -7.10 10.18
CA MET A 194 -10.48 -6.63 10.40
C MET A 194 -11.00 -5.76 9.25
N ASP A 195 -10.29 -5.75 8.12
CA ASP A 195 -10.50 -4.93 6.93
C ASP A 195 -11.95 -4.93 6.44
N PHE A 196 -12.57 -6.12 6.37
CA PHE A 196 -13.97 -6.28 5.97
C PHE A 196 -14.92 -5.50 6.88
N TRP A 197 -14.73 -5.61 8.19
CA TRP A 197 -15.60 -4.98 9.19
C TRP A 197 -15.37 -3.48 9.25
N ILE A 198 -14.13 -3.02 9.13
CA ILE A 198 -13.79 -1.60 9.07
C ILE A 198 -14.39 -0.96 7.83
N TRP A 199 -14.21 -1.55 6.65
CA TRP A 199 -14.81 -1.00 5.44
C TRP A 199 -16.33 -1.05 5.49
N LYS A 200 -16.93 -2.12 6.04
CA LYS A 200 -18.38 -2.22 6.25
C LYS A 200 -18.92 -1.09 7.14
N ALA A 201 -18.23 -0.77 8.22
CA ALA A 201 -18.65 0.26 9.19
C ALA A 201 -18.36 1.70 8.74
N LEU A 202 -17.33 1.92 7.93
CA LEU A 202 -16.94 3.25 7.46
C LEU A 202 -18.00 3.83 6.51
N THR A 203 -18.66 4.91 6.88
CA THR A 203 -19.75 5.55 6.11
C THR A 203 -19.59 7.06 5.97
N CYS A 204 -18.72 7.70 6.76
CA CYS A 204 -18.51 9.15 6.72
C CYS A 204 -17.83 9.64 5.42
N ILE A 205 -17.17 8.76 4.67
CA ILE A 205 -16.55 9.05 3.37
C ILE A 205 -17.12 8.17 2.26
N ARG A 206 -17.06 8.69 1.02
CA ARG A 206 -17.45 7.99 -0.21
C ARG A 206 -16.33 8.05 -1.26
N PRO A 207 -15.29 7.21 -1.13
CA PRO A 207 -14.14 7.20 -2.05
C PRO A 207 -14.55 6.89 -3.49
N ARG A 208 -13.80 7.37 -4.47
CA ARG A 208 -13.95 6.98 -5.89
C ARG A 208 -13.20 5.69 -6.21
N VAL A 209 -12.05 5.51 -5.59
CA VAL A 209 -11.22 4.30 -5.64
C VAL A 209 -11.02 3.80 -4.23
N VAL A 210 -11.16 2.49 -4.02
CA VAL A 210 -10.88 1.80 -2.77
C VAL A 210 -9.86 0.69 -3.04
N VAL A 211 -8.82 0.62 -2.22
CA VAL A 211 -7.83 -0.47 -2.22
C VAL A 211 -8.00 -1.24 -0.91
N LEU A 212 -8.16 -2.56 -1.00
CA LEU A 212 -8.38 -3.46 0.14
C LEU A 212 -7.43 -4.63 0.05
N GLU A 213 -6.69 -4.90 1.12
CA GLU A 213 -5.99 -6.17 1.25
C GLU A 213 -7.00 -7.31 1.42
N PHE A 214 -6.82 -8.40 0.67
CA PHE A 214 -7.64 -9.60 0.80
C PHE A 214 -6.78 -10.85 0.99
N ASN A 215 -7.35 -11.82 1.70
CA ASN A 215 -6.68 -13.08 1.95
C ASN A 215 -6.90 -14.05 0.78
N ALA A 216 -5.92 -14.10 -0.12
CA ALA A 216 -5.98 -14.88 -1.37
C ALA A 216 -6.04 -16.40 -1.17
N ARG A 217 -5.70 -16.93 0.02
CA ARG A 217 -5.78 -18.38 0.29
C ARG A 217 -7.19 -18.93 0.20
N TRP A 218 -8.20 -18.09 0.39
CA TRP A 218 -9.61 -18.46 0.24
C TRP A 218 -10.05 -18.73 -1.20
N GLY A 219 -9.21 -18.40 -2.17
CA GLY A 219 -9.50 -18.66 -3.57
C GLY A 219 -10.56 -17.73 -4.16
N PRO A 220 -10.91 -17.95 -5.43
CA PRO A 220 -11.84 -17.09 -6.15
C PRO A 220 -13.31 -17.40 -5.84
N TYR A 221 -13.61 -18.49 -5.12
CA TYR A 221 -14.97 -19.00 -4.94
C TYR A 221 -15.56 -18.73 -3.56
N ALA A 222 -14.72 -18.64 -2.52
CA ALA A 222 -15.20 -18.42 -1.17
C ALA A 222 -15.70 -16.98 -0.97
N SER A 223 -16.73 -16.84 -0.15
CA SER A 223 -17.24 -15.57 0.38
C SER A 223 -17.26 -15.67 1.90
N VAL A 224 -16.08 -15.52 2.50
CA VAL A 224 -15.87 -15.64 3.95
C VAL A 224 -15.04 -14.48 4.50
N ALA A 225 -15.20 -14.21 5.79
CA ALA A 225 -14.38 -13.29 6.57
C ALA A 225 -14.09 -13.85 7.97
N THR A 226 -12.97 -13.47 8.57
CA THR A 226 -12.70 -13.70 9.99
C THR A 226 -13.78 -12.98 10.84
N PRO A 227 -14.32 -13.60 11.92
CA PRO A 227 -15.27 -12.95 12.80
C PRO A 227 -14.71 -11.64 13.36
N TYR A 228 -15.59 -10.65 13.52
CA TYR A 228 -15.15 -9.35 14.04
C TYR A 228 -14.61 -9.47 15.46
N GLN A 229 -13.38 -8.99 15.66
CA GLN A 229 -12.70 -8.91 16.94
C GLN A 229 -12.00 -7.55 17.02
N PRO A 230 -12.49 -6.60 17.85
CA PRO A 230 -11.96 -5.24 17.88
C PRO A 230 -10.52 -5.17 18.38
N ASP A 231 -10.02 -6.20 19.07
CA ASP A 231 -8.66 -6.33 19.60
C ASP A 231 -7.83 -7.38 18.85
N PHE A 232 -8.24 -7.78 17.64
CA PHE A 232 -7.51 -8.74 16.82
C PHE A 232 -6.04 -8.35 16.63
N ARG A 233 -5.15 -9.36 16.66
CA ARG A 233 -3.74 -9.23 16.30
C ARG A 233 -3.35 -10.43 15.44
N PRO A 234 -2.70 -10.23 14.28
CA PRO A 234 -2.19 -11.35 13.49
C PRO A 234 -1.17 -12.18 14.28
N ASP A 235 -1.15 -13.50 14.03
CA ASP A 235 -0.11 -14.40 14.54
C ASP A 235 1.02 -14.51 13.51
N TRP A 236 2.10 -13.80 13.78
CA TRP A 236 3.33 -13.80 12.99
C TRP A 236 4.36 -14.86 13.44
N ASP A 237 4.14 -15.52 14.59
CA ASP A 237 5.06 -16.50 15.16
C ASP A 237 4.89 -17.90 14.55
N ARG A 238 3.75 -18.16 13.90
CA ARG A 238 3.39 -19.48 13.35
C ARG A 238 3.15 -19.45 11.84
N HIS A 239 3.96 -20.19 11.08
CA HIS A 239 3.74 -20.39 9.65
C HIS A 239 2.68 -21.48 9.34
N PRO A 240 1.86 -21.32 8.28
CA PRO A 240 1.71 -20.09 7.48
C PRO A 240 1.10 -18.94 8.31
N TRP A 241 1.64 -17.72 8.27
CA TRP A 241 1.12 -16.63 9.11
C TRP A 241 -0.40 -16.48 8.97
N PHE A 242 -1.10 -16.34 10.10
CA PHE A 242 -2.52 -16.01 10.09
C PHE A 242 -2.64 -14.50 10.30
N CYS A 243 -2.61 -13.79 9.19
CA CYS A 243 -3.40 -12.58 9.06
C CYS A 243 -4.86 -13.02 8.93
N GLY A 244 -5.77 -12.32 9.60
CA GLY A 244 -7.21 -12.56 9.46
C GLY A 244 -7.66 -12.14 8.06
N GLY A 245 -8.81 -11.50 7.97
CA GLY A 245 -9.22 -10.83 6.74
C GLY A 245 -10.43 -11.46 6.10
N ALA A 246 -10.63 -11.08 4.85
CA ALA A 246 -11.72 -11.57 4.04
C ALA A 246 -11.23 -12.09 2.69
N SER A 247 -11.95 -13.06 2.17
CA SER A 247 -11.83 -13.50 0.78
C SER A 247 -12.18 -12.37 -0.19
N LEU A 248 -11.64 -12.45 -1.42
CA LEU A 248 -12.00 -11.50 -2.48
C LEU A 248 -13.51 -11.53 -2.77
N GLY A 249 -14.14 -12.71 -2.69
CA GLY A 249 -15.59 -12.85 -2.86
C GLY A 249 -16.41 -12.07 -1.83
N ALA A 250 -16.00 -12.09 -0.57
CA ALA A 250 -16.66 -11.32 0.49
C ALA A 250 -16.56 -9.80 0.23
N PHE A 251 -15.39 -9.30 -0.19
CA PHE A 251 -15.24 -7.88 -0.55
C PHE A 251 -16.04 -7.50 -1.80
N VAL A 252 -16.15 -8.38 -2.80
CA VAL A 252 -17.03 -8.13 -3.97
C VAL A 252 -18.48 -8.00 -3.54
N LYS A 253 -18.95 -8.86 -2.64
CA LYS A 253 -20.33 -8.79 -2.12
C LYS A 253 -20.58 -7.47 -1.38
N LEU A 254 -19.71 -7.13 -0.42
CA LEU A 254 -19.80 -5.88 0.34
C LEU A 254 -19.66 -4.65 -0.57
N GLY A 255 -18.77 -4.69 -1.56
CA GLY A 255 -18.59 -3.63 -2.54
C GLY A 255 -19.87 -3.35 -3.31
N ARG A 256 -20.54 -4.38 -3.81
CA ARG A 256 -21.82 -4.24 -4.52
C ARG A 256 -22.91 -3.63 -3.65
N GLU A 257 -23.03 -4.08 -2.40
CA GLU A 257 -23.96 -3.50 -1.42
C GLU A 257 -23.70 -2.01 -1.17
N ARG A 258 -22.43 -1.60 -1.23
CA ARG A 258 -21.99 -0.22 -1.01
C ARG A 258 -21.89 0.63 -2.28
N GLY A 259 -22.24 0.08 -3.45
CA GLY A 259 -22.15 0.81 -4.73
C GLY A 259 -20.73 0.92 -5.30
N TYR A 260 -19.94 -0.15 -5.17
CA TYR A 260 -18.60 -0.32 -5.72
C TYR A 260 -18.52 -1.60 -6.55
N ARG A 261 -17.58 -1.64 -7.50
CA ARG A 261 -17.29 -2.81 -8.33
C ARG A 261 -15.80 -3.12 -8.32
N LEU A 262 -15.44 -4.39 -8.32
CA LEU A 262 -14.06 -4.86 -8.47
C LEU A 262 -13.60 -4.58 -9.90
N VAL A 263 -12.44 -3.94 -10.08
CA VAL A 263 -11.86 -3.68 -11.42
C VAL A 263 -10.55 -4.43 -11.65
N GLY A 264 -10.01 -5.06 -10.61
CA GLY A 264 -8.80 -5.85 -10.66
C GLY A 264 -8.09 -5.88 -9.32
N THR A 265 -6.84 -6.33 -9.34
CA THR A 265 -5.92 -6.28 -8.21
C THR A 265 -4.59 -5.75 -8.72
N HIS A 266 -3.70 -5.37 -7.81
CA HIS A 266 -2.30 -5.18 -8.17
C HIS A 266 -1.67 -6.52 -8.61
N ARG A 267 -0.48 -6.49 -9.24
CA ARG A 267 0.10 -7.68 -9.89
C ARG A 267 0.46 -8.82 -8.91
N GLY A 268 0.69 -8.50 -7.64
CA GLY A 268 0.97 -9.49 -6.60
C GLY A 268 -0.26 -10.23 -6.08
N GLY A 269 -1.48 -9.77 -6.39
CA GLY A 269 -2.71 -10.49 -6.02
C GLY A 269 -3.04 -10.51 -4.53
N VAL A 270 -2.66 -9.46 -3.79
CA VAL A 270 -2.94 -9.25 -2.36
C VAL A 270 -3.82 -8.02 -2.11
N ASN A 271 -3.60 -6.93 -2.85
CA ASN A 271 -4.44 -5.74 -2.83
C ASN A 271 -5.45 -5.72 -4.00
N ALA A 272 -6.74 -5.71 -3.67
CA ALA A 272 -7.86 -5.59 -4.60
C ALA A 272 -8.30 -4.14 -4.77
N ILE A 273 -8.75 -3.81 -5.98
CA ILE A 273 -9.06 -2.43 -6.37
C ILE A 273 -10.53 -2.35 -6.77
N PHE A 274 -11.25 -1.48 -6.08
CA PHE A 274 -12.66 -1.23 -6.30
C PHE A 274 -12.89 0.21 -6.77
N LEU A 275 -13.73 0.39 -7.78
CA LEU A 275 -14.20 1.70 -8.20
C LEU A 275 -15.66 1.89 -7.82
N ARG A 276 -16.01 3.12 -7.44
CA ARG A 276 -17.41 3.49 -7.23
C ARG A 276 -18.21 3.27 -8.52
N SER A 277 -19.41 2.71 -8.41
CA SER A 277 -20.21 2.24 -9.56
C SER A 277 -20.56 3.34 -10.56
N ASP A 278 -20.59 4.61 -10.13
CA ASP A 278 -20.85 5.78 -10.97
C ASP A 278 -19.61 6.33 -11.71
N THR A 279 -18.44 5.73 -11.49
CA THR A 279 -17.15 6.32 -11.85
C THR A 279 -16.40 5.42 -12.83
N GLY A 280 -16.12 5.90 -14.06
CA GLY A 280 -15.20 5.25 -15.00
C GLY A 280 -15.64 3.88 -15.53
N VAL A 281 -16.95 3.65 -15.73
CA VAL A 281 -17.52 2.34 -16.12
C VAL A 281 -16.91 1.79 -17.41
N ASP A 282 -16.80 2.62 -18.45
CA ASP A 282 -16.24 2.21 -19.75
C ASP A 282 -14.71 2.08 -19.73
N LEU A 283 -14.05 2.70 -18.74
CA LEU A 283 -12.59 2.73 -18.62
C LEU A 283 -12.08 1.53 -17.82
N PHE A 284 -12.83 1.16 -16.79
CA PHE A 284 -12.54 0.10 -15.83
C PHE A 284 -13.83 -0.71 -15.58
N PRO A 285 -14.16 -1.68 -16.46
CA PRO A 285 -15.31 -2.56 -16.28
C PRO A 285 -15.15 -3.44 -15.04
N GLU A 286 -16.27 -3.96 -14.54
CA GLU A 286 -16.24 -4.94 -13.45
C GLU A 286 -15.56 -6.23 -13.90
N VAL A 287 -14.78 -6.83 -13.01
CA VAL A 287 -14.15 -8.15 -13.19
C VAL A 287 -14.55 -9.07 -12.05
N THR A 288 -14.49 -10.37 -12.29
CA THR A 288 -14.79 -11.39 -11.28
C THR A 288 -13.54 -11.81 -10.51
N PRO A 289 -13.69 -12.35 -9.28
CA PRO A 289 -12.58 -12.98 -8.57
C PRO A 289 -11.89 -14.07 -9.40
N VAL A 290 -12.65 -14.87 -10.16
CA VAL A 290 -12.10 -15.92 -11.02
C VAL A 290 -11.16 -15.34 -12.08
N GLU A 291 -11.55 -14.24 -12.75
CA GLU A 291 -10.70 -13.58 -13.73
C GLU A 291 -9.41 -13.02 -13.10
N CYS A 292 -9.49 -12.42 -11.91
CA CYS A 292 -8.30 -11.96 -11.17
C CYS A 292 -7.34 -13.12 -10.87
N PHE A 293 -7.86 -14.25 -10.38
CA PHE A 293 -7.04 -15.42 -10.06
C PHE A 293 -6.41 -16.05 -11.31
N GLN A 294 -7.14 -16.11 -12.43
CA GLN A 294 -6.62 -16.69 -13.67
C GLN A 294 -5.52 -15.86 -14.33
N ARG A 295 -5.59 -14.53 -14.24
CA ARG A 295 -4.64 -13.64 -14.92
C ARG A 295 -3.35 -13.39 -14.16
N ILE A 296 -3.34 -13.65 -12.85
CA ILE A 296 -2.19 -13.36 -11.99
C ILE A 296 -1.40 -14.65 -11.75
N PRO A 297 -0.12 -14.73 -12.17
CA PRO A 297 0.64 -15.98 -12.09
C PRO A 297 0.63 -16.64 -10.72
N ILE A 298 0.82 -15.85 -9.63
CA ILE A 298 0.83 -16.40 -8.27
C ILE A 298 -0.55 -16.89 -7.82
N LEU A 299 -1.64 -16.25 -8.25
CA LEU A 299 -3.00 -16.68 -7.90
C LEU A 299 -3.50 -17.82 -8.79
N SER A 300 -2.98 -17.93 -10.01
CA SER A 300 -3.40 -18.96 -10.98
C SER A 300 -3.02 -20.37 -10.56
N THR A 301 -2.08 -20.49 -9.61
CA THR A 301 -1.65 -21.75 -8.99
C THR A 301 -2.42 -22.06 -7.70
N TRP A 302 -3.46 -21.28 -7.38
CA TRP A 302 -4.29 -21.54 -6.20
C TRP A 302 -4.93 -22.92 -6.27
N GLY A 303 -4.90 -23.61 -5.13
CA GLY A 303 -5.63 -24.84 -4.89
C GLY A 303 -6.12 -24.91 -3.43
N PRO A 304 -7.09 -25.78 -3.11
CA PRO A 304 -7.66 -25.90 -1.77
C PRO A 304 -6.62 -26.14 -0.65
N GLU A 305 -5.48 -26.72 -0.99
CA GLU A 305 -4.35 -26.99 -0.10
C GLU A 305 -3.64 -25.73 0.43
N TRP A 306 -3.95 -24.55 -0.12
CA TRP A 306 -3.48 -23.28 0.42
C TRP A 306 -4.06 -22.96 1.78
N ILE A 307 -5.21 -23.54 2.12
CA ILE A 307 -5.80 -23.45 3.46
C ILE A 307 -5.17 -24.56 4.32
N PRO A 308 -4.50 -24.22 5.44
CA PRO A 308 -3.91 -25.22 6.30
C PRO A 308 -4.98 -26.14 6.90
N LYS A 309 -4.56 -27.37 7.25
CA LYS A 309 -5.46 -28.33 7.88
C LYS A 309 -5.97 -27.80 9.21
N ARG A 310 -7.23 -28.14 9.54
CA ARG A 310 -7.89 -27.66 10.75
C ARG A 310 -7.16 -28.07 12.04
N GLU A 311 -6.52 -29.24 12.04
CA GLU A 311 -5.75 -29.73 13.18
C GLU A 311 -4.47 -28.93 13.42
N GLU A 312 -3.88 -28.38 12.35
CA GLU A 312 -2.67 -27.57 12.41
C GLU A 312 -3.00 -26.13 12.78
N ARG A 313 -4.08 -25.59 12.19
CA ARG A 313 -4.45 -24.17 12.22
C ARG A 313 -5.98 -24.00 12.32
N PRO A 314 -6.60 -24.27 13.48
CA PRO A 314 -8.06 -24.24 13.64
C PRO A 314 -8.67 -22.86 13.36
N GLU A 315 -7.94 -21.79 13.61
CA GLU A 315 -8.39 -20.40 13.42
C GLU A 315 -8.70 -20.06 11.96
N TRP A 316 -8.10 -20.76 10.99
CA TRP A 316 -8.46 -20.64 9.58
C TRP A 316 -9.85 -21.19 9.26
N HIS A 317 -10.43 -22.01 10.14
CA HIS A 317 -11.74 -22.64 9.94
C HIS A 317 -12.84 -21.98 10.78
N GLU A 318 -12.49 -21.00 11.61
CA GLU A 318 -13.40 -20.20 12.43
C GLU A 318 -13.78 -18.92 11.70
N VAL A 319 -14.38 -19.05 10.51
CA VAL A 319 -14.80 -17.92 9.66
C VAL A 319 -16.32 -17.79 9.60
N VAL A 320 -16.79 -16.58 9.28
CA VAL A 320 -18.20 -16.34 8.93
C VAL A 320 -18.39 -16.34 7.42
N GLU A 321 -19.48 -16.95 6.98
CA GLU A 321 -19.95 -16.84 5.59
C GLU A 321 -20.59 -15.48 5.37
N ILE A 322 -20.27 -14.83 4.25
CA ILE A 322 -20.64 -13.45 3.95
C ILE A 322 -21.72 -13.38 2.89
#